data_AF-A0A941PTW7-F1
#
_entry.id   AF-A0A941PTW7-F1
#
_cell.length_a   1.000
_cell.length_b   1.000
_cell.length_c   1.000
_cell.angle_alpha   90.00
_cell.angle_beta   90.00
_cell.angle_gamma   90.00
#
_symmetry.space_group_name_H-M   'P 1'
#
loop_
_entity.id
_entity.type
_entity.pdbx_description
1 polymer ?
#
loop_
_entity_poly.entity_id
_entity_poly.type
_entity_poly.pdbx_seq_one_letter_code
_entity_poly.pdbx_strand_id
1 'polypeptide(L)'
;MAVQPRAMLGRGELRVWRWLQDVFPEHHVMVKLPVTRFCKPRDRSAAEGLFNMLSGVYCTFTLADDTGRAIGCVDVMDLRRLSRGNRQLKQNLLAQCHIGYWLLTPDVLPEAWAIRAEFLGLGATESSAAPLTDSAELQVARHNLVETLDRRRSDRRSSQMAPLDINSGISRFTDWGQLDSFPIPLEERGEHAPSRR
;
A
#
# COMPACT_ATOMS: atom_id res chain seq x y z
N MET A 1 7.13 37.21 -10.71
CA MET A 1 7.47 35.95 -10.00
C MET A 1 8.38 35.14 -10.93
N ALA A 2 9.67 34.99 -10.61
CA ALA A 2 10.59 34.23 -11.46
C ALA A 2 10.35 32.73 -11.23
N VAL A 3 10.02 31.99 -12.29
CA VAL A 3 9.81 30.54 -12.25
C VAL A 3 11.12 29.85 -12.62
N GLN A 4 11.54 28.87 -11.82
CA GLN A 4 12.71 28.03 -12.08
C GLN A 4 12.25 26.63 -12.52
N PRO A 5 12.87 26.04 -13.55
CA PRO A 5 12.55 24.68 -13.97
C PRO A 5 12.92 23.68 -12.85
N ARG A 6 12.05 22.69 -12.63
CA ARG A 6 12.26 21.62 -11.64
C ARG A 6 12.55 20.31 -12.35
N ALA A 7 13.58 19.59 -11.88
CA ALA A 7 13.85 18.23 -12.33
C ALA A 7 12.64 17.32 -12.05
N MET A 8 12.19 16.60 -13.08
CA MET A 8 11.06 15.69 -12.97
C MET A 8 11.42 14.42 -12.20
N LEU A 9 12.66 13.92 -12.35
CA LEU A 9 13.15 12.70 -11.72
C LEU A 9 14.35 12.97 -10.81
N GLY A 10 14.36 12.35 -9.63
CA GLY A 10 15.53 12.26 -8.75
C GLY A 10 16.58 11.26 -9.25
N ARG A 11 17.72 11.15 -8.56
CA ARG A 11 18.81 10.24 -8.96
C ARG A 11 18.39 8.76 -8.93
N GLY A 12 17.68 8.34 -7.88
CA GLY A 12 17.16 6.98 -7.75
C GLY A 12 16.12 6.65 -8.81
N GLU A 13 15.17 7.58 -9.04
CA GLU A 13 14.18 7.45 -10.11
C GLU A 13 14.86 7.36 -11.49
N LEU A 14 15.87 8.19 -11.78
CA LEU A 14 16.63 8.14 -13.04
C LEU A 14 17.33 6.80 -13.28
N ARG A 15 17.85 6.16 -12.22
CA ARG A 15 18.45 4.82 -12.32
C ARG A 15 17.40 3.79 -12.72
N VAL A 16 16.26 3.77 -12.02
CA VAL A 16 15.16 2.85 -12.32
C VAL A 16 14.60 3.10 -13.72
N TRP A 17 14.46 4.36 -14.14
CA TRP A 17 13.94 4.72 -15.46
C TRP A 17 14.80 4.14 -16.58
N ARG A 18 16.13 4.32 -16.52
CA ARG A 18 17.05 3.77 -17.53
C ARG A 18 16.99 2.24 -17.56
N TRP A 19 17.01 1.61 -16.38
CA TRP A 19 16.88 0.16 -16.29
C TRP A 19 15.55 -0.34 -16.90
N LEU A 20 14.43 0.35 -16.67
CA LEU A 20 13.15 0.01 -17.29
C LEU A 20 13.19 0.12 -18.82
N GLN A 21 13.88 1.13 -19.36
CA GLN A 21 14.07 1.27 -20.82
C GLN A 21 14.89 0.10 -21.39
N ASP A 22 15.91 -0.36 -20.67
CA ASP A 22 16.73 -1.50 -21.10
C ASP A 22 15.95 -2.83 -21.01
N VAL A 23 15.11 -3.02 -19.98
CA VAL A 23 14.32 -4.24 -19.77
C VAL A 23 13.12 -4.32 -20.72
N PHE A 24 12.55 -3.17 -21.11
CA PHE A 24 11.38 -3.09 -21.97
C PHE A 24 11.65 -2.21 -23.22
N PRO A 25 12.54 -2.64 -24.13
CA PRO A 25 12.93 -1.84 -25.29
C PRO A 25 11.76 -1.56 -26.26
N GLU A 26 10.79 -2.49 -26.33
CA GLU A 26 9.61 -2.38 -27.20
C GLU A 26 8.43 -1.63 -26.54
N HIS A 27 8.60 -1.07 -25.34
CA HIS A 27 7.53 -0.40 -24.61
C HIS A 27 7.88 1.05 -24.28
N HIS A 28 6.84 1.86 -24.12
CA HIS A 28 7.00 3.24 -23.71
C HIS A 28 7.04 3.36 -22.19
N VAL A 29 8.13 3.93 -21.65
CA VAL A 29 8.26 4.24 -20.21
C VAL A 29 7.90 5.70 -19.96
N MET A 30 6.68 5.95 -19.51
CA MET A 30 6.13 7.27 -19.20
C MET A 30 6.44 7.67 -17.75
N VAL A 31 6.67 8.96 -17.50
CA VAL A 31 7.06 9.48 -16.18
C VAL A 31 5.87 10.19 -15.50
N LYS A 32 5.61 9.86 -14.24
CA LYS A 32 4.66 10.55 -13.35
C LYS A 32 3.24 10.64 -13.89
N LEU A 33 2.75 9.55 -14.47
CA LEU A 33 1.39 9.51 -15.01
C LEU A 33 0.36 9.41 -13.87
N PRO A 34 -0.67 10.28 -13.84
CA PRO A 34 -1.76 10.19 -12.88
C PRO A 34 -2.57 8.90 -13.07
N VAL A 35 -2.96 8.25 -11.97
CA VAL A 35 -3.74 6.99 -12.05
C VAL A 35 -5.14 7.19 -12.64
N THR A 36 -5.64 8.43 -12.64
CA THR A 36 -6.89 8.81 -13.30
C THR A 36 -6.87 8.56 -14.81
N ARG A 37 -5.69 8.39 -15.43
CA ARG A 37 -5.56 8.03 -16.85
C ARG A 37 -5.88 6.57 -17.15
N PHE A 38 -5.92 5.71 -16.13
CA PHE A 38 -6.19 4.28 -16.28
C PHE A 38 -7.64 3.90 -15.99
N CYS A 39 -8.37 4.77 -15.29
CA CYS A 39 -9.72 4.48 -14.83
C CYS A 39 -10.76 5.23 -15.65
N LYS A 40 -11.80 4.51 -16.05
CA LYS A 40 -13.03 5.12 -16.54
C LYS A 40 -14.15 4.85 -15.53
N PRO A 41 -14.78 5.88 -14.93
CA PRO A 41 -15.94 5.69 -14.08
C PRO A 41 -17.04 4.94 -14.83
N ARG A 42 -17.62 3.91 -14.20
CA ARG A 42 -18.76 3.17 -14.76
C ARG A 42 -20.04 4.00 -14.74
N ASP A 43 -20.19 4.83 -13.72
CA ASP A 43 -21.28 5.79 -13.57
C ASP A 43 -20.74 7.22 -13.58
N ARG A 44 -21.42 8.08 -14.35
CA ARG A 44 -21.11 9.50 -14.45
C ARG A 44 -21.35 10.23 -13.12
N SER A 45 -22.31 9.77 -12.32
CA SER A 45 -22.62 10.37 -11.01
C SER A 45 -21.46 10.24 -10.02
N ALA A 46 -20.68 9.16 -10.12
CA ALA A 46 -19.53 8.87 -9.27
C ALA A 46 -18.20 9.43 -9.81
N ALA A 47 -18.19 9.99 -11.03
CA ALA A 47 -16.97 10.39 -11.73
C ALA A 47 -16.20 11.50 -11.01
N GLU A 48 -16.90 12.53 -10.52
CA GLU A 48 -16.29 13.67 -9.83
C GLU A 48 -15.68 13.25 -8.49
N GLY A 49 -16.41 12.43 -7.71
CA GLY A 49 -15.91 11.90 -6.44
C GLY A 49 -14.66 11.04 -6.62
N LEU A 50 -14.66 10.15 -7.62
CA LEU A 50 -13.50 9.32 -7.95
C LEU A 50 -12.32 10.17 -8.41
N PHE A 51 -12.56 11.16 -9.28
CA PHE A 51 -11.51 12.04 -9.77
C PHE A 51 -10.87 12.85 -8.63
N ASN A 52 -11.67 13.43 -7.75
CA ASN A 52 -11.17 14.20 -6.61
C ASN A 52 -10.30 13.33 -5.68
N MET A 53 -10.74 12.11 -5.40
CA MET A 53 -9.98 11.15 -4.58
C MET A 53 -8.62 10.77 -5.20
N LEU A 54 -8.56 10.68 -6.53
CA LEU A 54 -7.38 10.21 -7.25
C LEU A 54 -6.49 11.35 -7.80
N SER A 55 -6.92 12.60 -7.71
CA SER A 55 -6.27 13.76 -8.32
C SER A 55 -4.80 13.97 -7.92
N GLY A 56 -4.40 13.51 -6.73
CA GLY A 56 -3.02 13.54 -6.25
C GLY A 56 -2.24 12.23 -6.40
N VAL A 57 -2.84 11.20 -6.99
CA VAL A 57 -2.27 9.85 -7.05
C VAL A 57 -1.65 9.61 -8.43
N TYR A 58 -0.35 9.35 -8.46
CA TYR A 58 0.40 9.05 -9.68
C TYR A 58 1.28 7.82 -9.49
N CYS A 59 1.68 7.19 -10.59
CA CYS A 59 2.75 6.19 -10.61
C CYS A 59 4.06 6.87 -11.01
N THR A 60 5.20 6.50 -10.40
CA THR A 60 6.50 7.07 -10.80
C THR A 60 6.78 6.78 -12.27
N PHE A 61 6.58 5.54 -12.71
CA PHE A 61 6.65 5.12 -14.10
C PHE A 61 5.42 4.32 -14.52
N THR A 62 5.08 4.42 -15.81
CA THR A 62 4.06 3.61 -16.45
C THR A 62 4.64 3.03 -17.74
N LEU A 63 4.47 1.74 -17.93
CA LEU A 63 4.81 1.04 -19.17
C LEU A 63 3.57 0.92 -20.03
N ALA A 64 3.68 1.34 -21.28
CA ALA A 64 2.63 1.18 -22.28
C ALA A 64 3.15 0.39 -23.48
N ASP A 65 2.29 -0.44 -24.06
CA ASP A 65 2.56 -1.13 -25.32
C ASP A 65 2.51 -0.16 -26.52
N ASP A 66 2.77 -0.70 -27.71
CA ASP A 66 2.73 0.01 -29.00
C ASP A 66 1.31 0.51 -29.37
N THR A 67 0.27 -0.04 -28.76
CA THR A 67 -1.12 0.44 -28.90
C THR A 67 -1.45 1.60 -27.96
N GLY A 68 -0.53 1.93 -27.04
CA GLY A 68 -0.72 2.96 -26.03
C GLY A 68 -1.50 2.48 -24.79
N ARG A 69 -1.68 1.17 -24.61
CA ARG A 69 -2.31 0.61 -23.42
C ARG A 69 -1.28 0.42 -22.32
N ALA A 70 -1.61 0.87 -21.10
CA ALA A 70 -0.78 0.62 -19.93
C ALA A 70 -0.80 -0.87 -19.57
N ILE A 71 0.38 -1.46 -19.46
CA ILE A 71 0.58 -2.88 -19.07
C ILE A 71 1.11 -3.01 -17.65
N GLY A 72 1.84 -2.00 -17.17
CA GLY A 72 2.48 -2.04 -15.87
C GLY A 72 2.77 -0.65 -15.32
N CYS A 73 2.78 -0.55 -14.00
CA CYS A 73 3.12 0.65 -13.26
C CYS A 73 4.19 0.34 -12.23
N VAL A 74 5.16 1.23 -12.09
CA VAL A 74 6.26 1.12 -11.15
C VAL A 74 6.29 2.35 -10.26
N ASP A 75 6.28 2.13 -8.96
CA ASP A 75 6.62 3.17 -7.98
C ASP A 75 8.03 2.94 -7.44
N VAL A 76 8.76 4.05 -7.25
CA VAL A 76 10.10 4.01 -6.66
C VAL A 76 10.01 4.43 -5.19
N MET A 77 10.40 3.53 -4.30
CA MET A 77 10.60 3.85 -2.89
C MET A 77 11.85 4.71 -2.74
N ASP A 78 11.66 6.02 -2.66
CA ASP A 78 12.66 6.93 -2.10
C ASP A 78 12.39 7.14 -0.60
N LEU A 79 13.25 7.88 0.09
CA LEU A 79 13.15 8.21 1.52
C LEU A 79 11.77 8.77 1.94
N ARG A 80 11.00 9.32 0.98
CA ARG A 80 9.58 9.67 1.16
C ARG A 80 8.72 8.43 0.92
N ARG A 81 8.36 7.74 2.01
CA ARG A 81 7.47 6.57 1.96
C ARG A 81 6.08 6.95 1.46
N LEU A 82 5.58 6.22 0.47
CA LEU A 82 4.15 6.15 0.18
C LEU A 82 3.41 5.68 1.43
N SER A 83 2.35 6.38 1.83
CA SER A 83 1.49 5.91 2.93
C SER A 83 0.94 4.53 2.58
N ARG A 84 0.84 3.64 3.57
CA ARG A 84 0.33 2.27 3.37
C ARG A 84 -1.06 2.28 2.71
N GLY A 85 -1.91 3.23 3.11
CA GLY A 85 -3.24 3.44 2.52
C GLY A 85 -3.19 3.79 1.04
N ASN A 86 -2.34 4.75 0.64
CA ASN A 86 -2.20 5.12 -0.77
C ASN A 86 -1.64 3.97 -1.60
N ARG A 87 -0.71 3.19 -1.05
CA ARG A 87 -0.21 2.00 -1.73
C ARG A 87 -1.30 0.96 -1.97
N GLN A 88 -2.11 0.66 -0.96
CA GLN A 88 -3.21 -0.30 -1.09
C GLN A 88 -4.26 0.18 -2.10
N LEU A 89 -4.59 1.49 -2.05
CA LEU A 89 -5.51 2.10 -3.00
C LEU A 89 -5.01 1.94 -4.44
N LYS A 90 -3.73 2.30 -4.71
CA LYS A 90 -3.12 2.13 -6.03
C LYS A 90 -3.14 0.68 -6.48
N GLN A 91 -2.71 -0.24 -5.63
CA GLN A 91 -2.66 -1.67 -5.95
C GLN A 91 -4.04 -2.21 -6.34
N ASN A 92 -5.08 -1.89 -5.55
CA ASN A 92 -6.44 -2.32 -5.82
C ASN A 92 -6.98 -1.71 -7.12
N LEU A 93 -6.71 -0.43 -7.36
CA LEU A 93 -7.16 0.30 -8.55
C LEU A 93 -6.50 -0.24 -9.82
N LEU A 94 -5.18 -0.42 -9.80
CA LEU A 94 -4.44 -0.92 -10.96
C LEU A 94 -4.81 -2.38 -11.27
N ALA A 95 -5.03 -3.21 -10.25
CA ALA A 95 -5.54 -4.57 -10.43
C ALA A 95 -6.92 -4.58 -11.11
N GLN A 96 -7.84 -3.68 -10.73
CA GLN A 96 -9.14 -3.54 -11.39
C GLN A 96 -9.03 -3.05 -12.84
N CYS A 97 -7.98 -2.32 -13.17
CA CYS A 97 -7.66 -1.88 -14.52
C CYS A 97 -6.86 -2.94 -15.33
N HIS A 98 -6.54 -4.09 -14.73
CA HIS A 98 -5.64 -5.10 -15.31
C HIS A 98 -4.27 -4.54 -15.69
N ILE A 99 -3.72 -3.70 -14.81
CA ILE A 99 -2.38 -3.11 -14.94
C ILE A 99 -1.51 -3.67 -13.82
N GLY A 100 -0.38 -4.28 -14.17
CA GLY A 100 0.58 -4.78 -13.19
C GLY A 100 1.13 -3.65 -12.31
N TYR A 101 1.49 -3.94 -11.07
CA TYR A 101 2.01 -2.93 -10.15
C TYR A 101 3.22 -3.45 -9.38
N TRP A 102 4.35 -2.77 -9.49
CA TRP A 102 5.58 -3.10 -8.76
C TRP A 102 6.10 -1.90 -7.96
N LEU A 103 6.57 -2.17 -6.75
CA LEU A 103 7.26 -1.20 -5.91
C LEU A 103 8.76 -1.53 -5.85
N LEU A 104 9.61 -0.66 -6.40
CA LEU A 104 11.05 -0.88 -6.51
C LEU A 104 11.86 0.02 -5.58
N THR A 105 13.00 -0.47 -5.11
CA THR A 105 14.04 0.34 -4.49
C THR A 105 15.17 0.55 -5.50
N PRO A 106 15.73 1.78 -5.64
CA PRO A 106 16.78 2.05 -6.63
C PRO A 106 18.06 1.21 -6.46
N ASP A 107 18.30 0.70 -5.27
CA ASP A 107 19.52 -0.03 -4.91
C ASP A 107 19.40 -1.54 -5.11
N VAL A 108 18.17 -2.06 -5.20
CA VAL A 108 17.90 -3.50 -5.36
C VAL A 108 16.85 -3.67 -6.46
N LEU A 109 17.35 -3.73 -7.70
CA LEU A 109 16.52 -3.99 -8.88
C LEU A 109 16.35 -5.51 -9.04
N PRO A 110 15.14 -5.99 -9.35
CA PRO A 110 14.92 -7.41 -9.59
C PRO A 110 15.58 -7.84 -10.91
N GLU A 111 15.67 -9.14 -11.11
CA GLU A 111 16.04 -9.70 -12.41
C GLU A 111 15.06 -9.27 -13.51
N ALA A 112 15.58 -8.96 -14.70
CA ALA A 112 14.80 -8.45 -15.82
C ALA A 112 13.64 -9.38 -16.21
N TRP A 113 13.85 -10.70 -16.13
CA TRP A 113 12.82 -11.68 -16.47
C TRP A 113 11.64 -11.64 -15.49
N ALA A 114 11.86 -11.35 -14.21
CA ALA A 114 10.82 -11.39 -13.18
C ALA A 114 9.80 -10.27 -13.40
N ILE A 115 10.26 -9.06 -13.67
CA ILE A 115 9.38 -7.93 -13.96
C ILE A 115 8.68 -8.07 -15.31
N ARG A 116 9.33 -8.69 -16.30
CA ARG A 116 8.70 -8.99 -17.60
C ARG A 116 7.63 -10.05 -17.46
N ALA A 117 7.84 -11.09 -16.65
CA ALA A 117 6.85 -12.13 -16.39
C ALA A 117 5.58 -11.55 -15.75
N GLU A 118 5.74 -10.64 -14.79
CA GLU A 118 4.63 -9.94 -14.13
C GLU A 118 3.84 -9.05 -15.11
N PHE A 119 4.51 -8.20 -15.89
CA PHE A 119 3.82 -7.21 -16.74
C PHE A 119 3.33 -7.75 -18.09
N LEU A 120 4.01 -8.76 -18.63
CA LEU A 120 3.66 -9.36 -19.92
C LEU A 120 2.85 -10.66 -19.76
N GLY A 121 2.63 -11.11 -18.53
CA GLY A 121 1.92 -12.37 -18.24
C GLY A 121 2.70 -13.62 -18.69
N LEU A 122 4.01 -13.50 -18.97
CA LEU A 122 4.86 -14.59 -19.48
C LEU A 122 5.13 -15.70 -18.43
N GLY A 123 4.61 -15.56 -17.21
CA GLY A 123 4.62 -16.61 -16.17
C GLY A 123 3.24 -17.16 -15.80
N ALA A 124 2.15 -16.59 -16.33
CA ALA A 124 0.79 -16.97 -15.93
C ALA A 124 0.31 -18.31 -16.52
N THR A 125 1.00 -18.84 -17.54
CA THR A 125 0.72 -20.17 -18.09
C THR A 125 1.23 -21.33 -17.22
N GLU A 126 2.03 -21.07 -16.18
CA GLU A 126 2.51 -22.12 -15.26
C GLU A 126 2.25 -21.81 -13.76
N SER A 127 2.03 -20.55 -13.36
CA SER A 127 1.77 -20.19 -11.95
C SER A 127 0.30 -20.18 -11.52
N SER A 128 -0.66 -20.61 -12.35
CA SER A 128 -2.00 -20.96 -11.84
C SER A 128 -2.00 -22.25 -10.99
N ALA A 129 -0.86 -22.93 -10.89
CA ALA A 129 -0.59 -23.90 -9.84
C ALA A 129 0.17 -23.21 -8.69
N ALA A 130 -0.47 -22.27 -7.99
CA ALA A 130 -0.01 -21.92 -6.66
C ALA A 130 0.01 -23.21 -5.81
N PRO A 131 1.07 -23.50 -5.05
CA PRO A 131 1.07 -24.67 -4.19
C PRO A 131 -0.08 -24.51 -3.18
N LEU A 132 -0.98 -25.49 -3.16
CA LEU A 132 -2.19 -25.52 -2.33
C LEU A 132 -1.92 -25.26 -0.83
N THR A 133 -0.66 -25.33 -0.40
CA THR A 133 -0.17 -25.06 0.96
C THR A 133 -0.27 -23.59 1.38
N ASP A 134 0.06 -22.61 0.53
CA ASP A 134 0.11 -21.19 0.97
C ASP A 134 -1.30 -20.62 1.23
N SER A 135 -2.29 -21.07 0.46
CA SER A 135 -3.71 -20.75 0.71
C SER A 135 -4.21 -21.39 2.01
N ALA A 136 -3.86 -22.66 2.27
CA ALA A 136 -4.25 -23.35 3.49
C ALA A 136 -3.62 -22.73 4.74
N GLU A 137 -2.33 -22.39 4.69
CA GLU A 137 -1.61 -21.71 5.78
C GLU A 137 -2.19 -20.32 6.06
N LEU A 138 -2.53 -19.56 5.03
CA LEU A 138 -3.16 -18.25 5.18
C LEU A 138 -4.59 -18.36 5.76
N GLN A 139 -5.35 -19.39 5.40
CA GLN A 139 -6.66 -19.67 6.02
C GLN A 139 -6.53 -20.03 7.50
N VAL A 140 -5.54 -20.84 7.87
CA VAL A 140 -5.25 -21.17 9.28
C VAL A 140 -4.85 -19.91 10.07
N ALA A 141 -3.98 -19.08 9.51
CA ALA A 141 -3.59 -17.82 10.12
C ALA A 141 -4.79 -16.87 10.34
N ARG A 142 -5.72 -16.81 9.37
CA ARG A 142 -6.97 -16.05 9.51
C ARG A 142 -7.86 -16.62 10.61
N HIS A 143 -8.01 -17.94 10.69
CA HIS A 143 -8.85 -18.57 11.70
C HIS A 143 -8.35 -18.28 13.12
N ASN A 144 -7.04 -18.44 13.34
CA ASN A 144 -6.40 -18.17 14.63
C ASN A 144 -6.56 -16.69 15.05
N LEU A 145 -6.50 -15.76 14.10
CA LEU A 145 -6.71 -14.33 14.38
C LEU A 145 -8.16 -14.04 14.78
N VAL A 146 -9.13 -14.63 14.09
CA VAL A 146 -10.57 -14.49 14.41
C VAL A 146 -10.85 -15.02 15.81
N GLU A 147 -10.35 -16.22 16.14
CA GLU A 147 -10.50 -16.82 17.46
C GLU A 147 -9.90 -15.93 18.57
N THR A 148 -8.71 -15.38 18.31
CA THR A 148 -8.03 -14.46 19.25
C THR A 148 -8.83 -13.17 19.46
N LEU A 149 -9.46 -12.63 18.41
CA LEU A 149 -10.30 -11.43 18.49
C LEU A 149 -11.60 -11.69 19.25
N ASP A 150 -12.24 -12.85 19.02
CA ASP A 150 -13.49 -13.21 19.69
C ASP A 150 -13.29 -13.49 21.18
N ARG A 151 -12.15 -14.06 21.56
CA ARG A 151 -11.75 -14.19 22.96
C ARG A 151 -11.57 -12.83 23.63
N ARG A 152 -10.85 -11.90 22.98
CA ARG A 152 -10.69 -10.52 23.50
C ARG A 152 -12.01 -9.74 23.58
N ARG A 153 -12.94 -9.96 22.65
CA ARG A 153 -14.28 -9.35 22.70
C ARG A 153 -15.10 -9.90 23.86
N SER A 154 -15.01 -11.20 24.10
CA SER A 154 -15.71 -11.88 25.20
C SER A 154 -15.19 -11.41 26.57
N ASP A 155 -13.87 -11.26 26.72
CA ASP A 155 -13.25 -10.72 27.95
C ASP A 155 -13.64 -9.25 28.21
N ARG A 156 -13.78 -8.43 27.16
CA ARG A 156 -14.27 -7.05 27.29
C ARG A 156 -15.75 -7.00 27.64
N ARG A 157 -16.56 -7.94 27.13
CA ARG A 157 -17.99 -8.00 27.38
C ARG A 157 -18.29 -8.50 28.79
N SER A 158 -17.48 -9.39 29.36
CA SER A 158 -17.58 -9.75 30.79
C SER A 158 -17.20 -8.58 31.70
N SER A 159 -16.27 -7.72 31.27
CA SER A 159 -15.86 -6.52 32.00
C SER A 159 -16.90 -5.38 31.98
N GLN A 160 -17.87 -5.42 31.06
CA GLN A 160 -18.95 -4.43 30.93
C GLN A 160 -20.23 -4.76 31.74
N MET A 161 -20.26 -5.86 32.49
CA MET A 161 -21.32 -6.14 33.47
C MET A 161 -20.87 -5.81 34.90
N ALA A 162 -20.38 -4.59 35.12
CA ALA A 162 -20.36 -3.96 36.44
C ALA A 162 -21.52 -2.95 36.49
N PRO A 163 -22.31 -2.87 37.59
CA PRO A 163 -23.50 -2.03 37.65
C PRO A 163 -23.18 -0.55 37.39
N LEU A 164 -24.02 0.10 36.58
CA LEU A 164 -23.91 1.51 36.21
C LEU A 164 -24.37 2.40 37.37
N ASP A 165 -23.45 3.19 37.93
CA ASP A 165 -23.81 4.38 38.70
C ASP A 165 -24.33 5.46 37.73
N ILE A 166 -25.57 5.87 37.98
CA ILE A 166 -26.30 6.87 37.22
C ILE A 166 -25.74 8.26 37.58
N ASN A 167 -24.92 8.84 36.71
CA ASN A 167 -24.91 10.29 36.55
C ASN A 167 -24.62 10.69 35.10
N SER A 168 -25.66 11.14 34.42
CA SER A 168 -25.63 11.48 33.00
C SER A 168 -25.43 12.99 32.83
N GLY A 169 -24.24 13.37 32.38
CA GLY A 169 -23.92 14.68 31.82
C GLY A 169 -23.50 14.52 30.36
N ILE A 170 -24.33 15.04 29.47
CA ILE A 170 -24.33 14.89 28.01
C ILE A 170 -23.01 15.29 27.33
N SER A 171 -22.49 14.44 26.44
CA SER A 171 -21.85 14.90 25.21
C SER A 171 -21.91 13.83 24.11
N ARG A 172 -22.69 14.11 23.06
CA ARG A 172 -22.73 13.33 21.80
C ARG A 172 -21.91 14.10 20.77
N PHE A 173 -20.84 13.52 20.23
CA PHE A 173 -20.63 13.37 18.78
C PHE A 173 -19.32 12.61 18.49
N THR A 174 -19.44 11.49 17.76
CA THR A 174 -18.42 10.82 16.93
C THR A 174 -17.04 10.52 17.53
N ASP A 175 -16.83 9.28 17.96
CA ASP A 175 -15.49 8.68 18.09
C ASP A 175 -15.43 7.36 17.30
N TRP A 176 -15.05 7.47 16.03
CA TRP A 176 -14.51 6.35 15.24
C TRP A 176 -13.02 6.62 15.08
N GLY A 177 -12.22 6.44 16.13
CA GLY A 177 -10.80 6.65 16.00
C GLY A 177 -9.98 6.62 17.28
N GLN A 178 -10.15 5.64 18.17
CA GLN A 178 -9.09 5.37 19.15
C GLN A 178 -7.89 4.69 18.48
N LEU A 179 -6.97 5.54 18.00
CA LEU A 179 -5.53 5.26 18.01
C LEU A 179 -5.11 5.11 19.47
N ASP A 180 -4.53 3.96 19.80
CA ASP A 180 -3.34 3.80 20.65
C ASP A 180 -3.36 2.44 21.33
N SER A 181 -2.70 1.48 20.68
CA SER A 181 -2.18 0.27 21.32
C SER A 181 -1.09 -0.33 20.42
N PHE A 182 0.02 0.38 20.27
CA PHE A 182 1.29 -0.26 19.96
C PHE A 182 1.99 -0.61 21.29
N PRO A 183 2.60 -1.79 21.43
CA PRO A 183 3.25 -2.20 22.67
C PRO A 183 4.52 -1.37 22.91
N ILE A 184 4.65 -0.87 24.14
CA ILE A 184 5.84 -0.18 24.65
C ILE A 184 7.00 -1.18 24.74
N PRO A 185 8.20 -0.89 24.20
CA PRO A 185 9.39 -1.72 24.43
C PRO A 185 9.84 -1.61 25.89
N LEU A 186 10.17 -2.76 26.49
CA LEU A 186 10.83 -2.86 27.79
C LEU A 186 12.24 -2.26 27.68
N GLU A 187 12.48 -1.13 28.34
CA GLU A 187 13.84 -0.69 28.67
C GLU A 187 14.08 -0.68 30.19
N GLU A 188 15.26 -1.20 30.49
CA GLU A 188 15.96 -1.38 31.76
C GLU A 188 15.85 -0.20 32.72
N ARG A 189 15.47 -0.47 33.97
CA ARG A 189 15.83 0.39 35.10
C ARG A 189 17.18 -0.04 35.65
N GLY A 190 18.22 0.64 35.20
CA GLY A 190 19.48 0.76 35.93
C GLY A 190 19.30 1.56 37.23
N GLU A 191 19.83 0.98 38.30
CA GLU A 191 20.45 1.59 39.49
C GLU A 191 19.86 2.90 40.05
N HIS A 192 19.28 2.80 41.25
CA HIS A 192 19.37 3.84 42.27
C HIS A 192 19.61 3.19 43.64
N ALA A 193 20.82 3.37 44.16
CA ALA A 193 21.20 3.07 45.53
C ALA A 193 20.42 3.92 46.55
N PRO A 194 20.23 3.43 47.78
CA PRO A 194 19.96 4.33 48.91
C PRO A 194 21.11 4.31 49.92
N SER A 195 21.67 5.48 50.18
CA SER A 195 22.39 5.80 51.42
C SER A 195 21.41 6.15 52.54
N ARG A 196 21.61 5.58 53.75
CA ARG A 196 21.21 6.00 55.11
C ARG A 196 21.04 4.71 55.94
N ARG A 197 21.62 4.51 57.13
CA ARG A 197 22.32 5.33 58.14
C ARG A 197 23.37 4.44 58.80
#